data_AF-A0A917VU94-F1
#
_entry.id   AF-A0A917VU94-F1
#
_cell.length_a   1.000
_cell.length_b   1.000
_cell.length_c   1.000
_cell.angle_alpha   90.00
_cell.angle_beta   90.00
_cell.angle_gamma   90.00
#
_symmetry.space_group_name_H-M   'P 1'
#
loop_
_entity.id
_entity.type
_entity.pdbx_description
1 polymer ?
#
loop_
_entity_poly.entity_id
_entity_poly.type
_entity_poly.pdbx_seq_one_letter_code
_entity_poly.pdbx_strand_id
1 'polypeptide(L)'
;MTGVLPLSSAGQAFYVPAFEVEVNGSPMPRNIVRDIVEVTFEDSIDGIDSFGFVLNNWDTDRLRPQYVGEGADETFWGQVQPGNGIVLSLGYQGDRPDLRVMTTGYLTALDIDLPDSGSTRITVRGLSVLDKLRDRQYTWSWPVTATGTIRDSEVAADIGDTHSSAAGKPGLPGISRVRVSDKALQDEEPQPHVFMNNQYPIVFLLQLARRNGYDLFLVRTPAGEQELYFGPSRDIHDRTYVLEWGRTLTSLKATVSTARQVKKVTVLGWDRVRKSVVRGEATIEKDGEFLPATTRALARANGREEVVTNRVVRTEKQARTHAIQQLYDLAARLVEVEGVVVGLPELRAGRKVRIERVGPHLTGDYFVTSTRHVVNDTGYRTTFKARLEGRQEAHR
;
A
#
# COMPACT_ATOMS: atom_id res chain seq x y z
N MET A 1 -9.80 -21.63 -4.68
CA MET A 1 -10.85 -21.33 -5.68
C MET A 1 -10.92 -19.83 -5.84
N THR A 2 -10.34 -19.32 -6.93
CA THR A 2 -10.26 -17.91 -7.30
C THR A 2 -11.64 -17.46 -7.80
N GLY A 3 -12.46 -16.93 -6.90
CA GLY A 3 -13.76 -16.38 -7.26
C GLY A 3 -13.59 -15.01 -7.88
N VAL A 4 -13.73 -14.91 -9.20
CA VAL A 4 -14.00 -13.63 -9.87
C VAL A 4 -15.36 -13.16 -9.35
N LEU A 5 -15.39 -12.03 -8.63
CA LEU A 5 -16.64 -11.44 -8.16
C LEU A 5 -17.12 -10.42 -9.19
N PRO A 6 -18.12 -10.75 -10.03
CA PRO A 6 -18.80 -9.73 -10.81
C PRO A 6 -19.58 -8.84 -9.85
N LEU A 7 -19.14 -7.59 -9.71
CA LEU A 7 -19.84 -6.56 -8.93
C LEU A 7 -21.25 -6.28 -9.47
N SER A 8 -21.56 -6.75 -10.69
CA SER A 8 -22.88 -6.69 -11.33
C SER A 8 -23.87 -7.76 -10.87
N SER A 9 -23.45 -8.71 -10.02
CA SER A 9 -24.37 -9.71 -9.47
C SER A 9 -25.20 -9.09 -8.34
N ALA A 10 -26.51 -9.24 -8.43
CA ALA A 10 -27.56 -8.50 -7.69
C ALA A 10 -27.59 -8.65 -6.15
N GLY A 11 -26.52 -9.15 -5.52
CA GLY A 11 -26.46 -9.46 -4.08
C GLY A 11 -25.77 -8.41 -3.20
N GLN A 12 -25.04 -7.44 -3.76
CA GLN A 12 -24.45 -6.33 -3.00
C GLN A 12 -25.14 -5.02 -3.37
N ALA A 13 -26.05 -4.62 -2.49
CA ALA A 13 -26.89 -3.45 -2.65
C ALA A 13 -26.07 -2.20 -2.24
N PHE A 14 -25.34 -1.57 -3.16
CA PHE A 14 -24.51 -0.37 -2.93
C PHE A 14 -25.36 0.92 -2.70
N TYR A 15 -26.41 0.85 -1.90
CA TYR A 15 -27.42 1.92 -1.81
C TYR A 15 -27.14 2.94 -0.71
N VAL A 16 -26.69 2.49 0.47
CA VAL A 16 -26.50 3.36 1.63
C VAL A 16 -25.06 3.29 2.10
N PRO A 17 -24.18 4.18 1.61
CA PRO A 17 -22.84 4.34 2.18
C PRO A 17 -22.89 4.54 3.69
N ALA A 18 -22.01 3.87 4.40
CA ALA A 18 -21.91 3.98 5.84
C ALA A 18 -20.45 3.95 6.28
N PHE A 19 -20.20 4.60 7.41
CA PHE A 19 -18.92 4.56 8.08
C PHE A 19 -19.15 4.45 9.59
N GLU A 20 -18.15 3.92 10.28
CA GLU A 20 -18.10 3.86 11.73
C GLU A 20 -16.74 4.33 12.20
N VAL A 21 -16.73 5.13 13.25
CA VAL A 21 -15.52 5.66 13.87
C VAL A 21 -15.54 5.27 15.34
N GLU A 22 -14.50 4.60 15.80
CA GLU A 22 -14.24 4.40 17.22
C GLU A 22 -13.10 5.30 17.64
N VAL A 23 -13.25 5.95 18.80
CA VAL A 23 -12.26 6.82 19.43
C VAL A 23 -11.84 6.18 20.74
N ASN A 24 -10.54 5.91 20.91
CA ASN A 24 -9.97 5.32 22.13
C ASN A 24 -10.72 4.05 22.60
N GLY A 25 -11.16 3.21 21.65
CA GLY A 25 -11.86 1.94 21.91
C GLY A 25 -13.35 2.07 22.24
N SER A 26 -13.93 3.26 22.12
CA SER A 26 -15.37 3.50 22.26
C SER A 26 -15.97 4.04 20.96
N PRO A 27 -17.21 3.67 20.58
CA PRO A 27 -17.87 4.26 19.42
C PRO A 27 -17.97 5.78 19.56
N MET A 28 -17.67 6.50 18.47
CA MET A 28 -17.78 7.96 18.44
C MET A 28 -19.23 8.38 18.72
N PRO A 29 -19.46 9.39 19.58
CA PRO A 29 -20.80 9.89 19.87
C PRO A 29 -21.59 10.26 18.60
N ARG A 30 -22.88 9.87 18.55
CA ARG A 30 -23.72 10.04 17.35
C ARG A 30 -23.91 11.49 16.90
N ASN A 31 -23.89 12.43 17.84
CA ASN A 31 -23.92 13.85 17.54
C ASN A 31 -22.68 14.28 16.74
N ILE A 32 -21.50 13.78 17.10
CA ILE A 32 -20.25 14.08 16.37
C ILE A 32 -20.25 13.41 15.00
N VAL A 33 -20.69 12.15 14.91
CA VAL A 33 -20.79 11.44 13.63
C VAL A 33 -21.67 12.18 12.62
N ARG A 34 -22.73 12.88 13.09
CA ARG A 34 -23.60 13.70 12.22
C ARG A 34 -22.93 14.97 11.71
N ASP A 35 -21.93 15.47 12.43
CA ASP A 35 -21.20 16.68 12.03
C ASP A 35 -20.14 16.36 10.98
N ILE A 36 -19.76 15.09 10.81
CA ILE A 36 -18.82 14.65 9.77
C ILE A 36 -19.49 14.75 8.39
N VAL A 37 -18.96 15.64 7.55
CA VAL A 37 -19.43 15.87 6.18
C VAL A 37 -18.63 15.09 5.14
N GLU A 38 -17.39 14.74 5.46
CA GLU A 38 -16.53 13.94 4.59
C GLU A 38 -15.61 13.03 5.41
N VAL A 39 -15.51 11.77 4.99
CA VAL A 39 -14.53 10.81 5.47
C VAL A 39 -13.62 10.45 4.31
N THR A 40 -12.30 10.59 4.51
CA THR A 40 -11.29 10.16 3.54
C THR A 40 -10.38 9.10 4.16
N PHE A 41 -10.06 8.07 3.37
CA PHE A 41 -9.02 7.10 3.67
C PHE A 41 -8.12 6.90 2.44
N GLU A 42 -6.80 6.95 2.63
CA GLU A 42 -5.80 6.79 1.57
C GLU A 42 -4.75 5.75 1.96
N ASP A 43 -4.47 4.82 1.05
CA ASP A 43 -3.37 3.85 1.18
C ASP A 43 -2.47 3.84 -0.05
N SER A 44 -1.22 3.43 0.15
CA SER A 44 -0.22 3.35 -0.93
C SER A 44 0.88 2.36 -0.60
N ILE A 45 1.39 1.65 -1.62
CA ILE A 45 2.58 0.79 -1.47
C ILE A 45 3.86 1.59 -1.16
N ASP A 46 3.87 2.89 -1.44
CA ASP A 46 5.04 3.76 -1.32
C ASP A 46 4.92 4.79 -0.18
N GLY A 47 3.76 4.84 0.50
CA GLY A 47 3.43 5.87 1.49
C GLY A 47 2.86 5.29 2.79
N ILE A 48 2.70 6.15 3.80
CA ILE A 48 1.99 5.81 5.03
C ILE A 48 0.51 6.03 4.80
N ASP A 49 -0.31 5.04 5.14
CA ASP A 49 -1.76 5.16 5.07
C ASP A 49 -2.25 6.30 5.98
N SER A 50 -3.17 7.10 5.45
CA SER A 50 -3.73 8.25 6.16
C SER A 50 -5.25 8.23 6.10
N PHE A 51 -5.88 8.93 7.03
CA PHE A 51 -7.31 9.14 7.05
C PHE A 51 -7.63 10.55 7.54
N GLY A 52 -8.84 11.00 7.25
CA GLY A 52 -9.29 12.30 7.71
C GLY A 52 -10.80 12.43 7.75
N PHE A 53 -11.23 13.38 8.56
CA PHE A 53 -12.62 13.76 8.76
C PHE A 53 -12.74 15.26 8.56
N VAL A 54 -13.70 15.68 7.76
CA VAL A 54 -14.13 17.09 7.71
C VAL A 54 -15.40 17.19 8.55
N LEU A 55 -15.41 18.06 9.55
CA LEU A 55 -16.56 18.28 10.42
C LEU A 55 -17.07 19.71 10.29
N ASN A 56 -18.39 19.87 10.34
CA ASN A 56 -19.02 21.16 10.58
C ASN A 56 -18.72 21.62 12.01
N ASN A 57 -18.24 22.85 12.17
CA ASN A 57 -17.84 23.40 13.46
C ASN A 57 -18.79 24.50 13.95
N TRP A 58 -20.09 24.35 13.66
CA TRP A 58 -21.09 25.36 14.03
C TRP A 58 -22.35 24.72 14.62
N ASP A 59 -22.66 25.07 15.87
CA ASP A 59 -23.91 24.73 16.53
C ASP A 59 -24.93 25.84 16.26
N THR A 60 -25.96 25.52 15.47
CA THR A 60 -26.98 26.50 15.05
C THR A 60 -27.91 26.88 16.20
N ASP A 61 -28.16 25.98 17.15
CA ASP A 61 -29.07 26.24 18.27
C ASP A 61 -28.41 27.14 19.32
N ARG A 62 -27.10 26.97 19.53
CA ARG A 62 -26.31 27.74 20.49
C ARG A 62 -25.59 28.94 19.88
N LEU A 63 -25.62 29.08 18.56
CA LEU A 63 -24.95 30.14 17.79
C LEU A 63 -23.47 30.29 18.15
N ARG A 64 -22.76 29.17 18.27
CA ARG A 64 -21.34 29.14 18.63
C ARG A 64 -20.61 27.96 18.00
N PRO A 65 -19.27 28.00 17.92
CA PRO A 65 -18.49 26.86 17.50
C PRO A 65 -18.64 25.66 18.44
N GLN A 66 -18.62 24.45 17.89
CA GLN A 66 -18.86 23.24 18.66
C GLN A 66 -17.56 22.58 19.15
N TYR A 67 -16.53 22.52 18.30
CA TYR A 67 -15.27 21.83 18.56
C TYR A 67 -14.13 22.79 18.88
N VAL A 68 -13.99 23.87 18.09
CA VAL A 68 -12.87 24.81 18.20
C VAL A 68 -13.35 26.24 17.98
N GLY A 69 -13.07 27.13 18.94
CA GLY A 69 -13.44 28.54 18.87
C GLY A 69 -13.93 29.07 20.22
N GLU A 70 -14.30 30.34 20.27
CA GLU A 70 -14.78 30.96 21.50
C GLU A 70 -16.09 30.32 21.97
N GLY A 71 -16.11 29.85 23.22
CA GLY A 71 -17.29 29.19 23.80
C GLY A 71 -17.54 27.75 23.34
N ALA A 72 -16.58 27.13 22.63
CA ALA A 72 -16.64 25.72 22.25
C ALA A 72 -16.62 24.80 23.47
N ASP A 73 -17.10 23.57 23.28
CA ASP A 73 -17.27 22.60 24.36
C ASP A 73 -16.06 21.64 24.40
N GLU A 74 -15.30 21.70 25.49
CA GLU A 74 -14.10 20.88 25.72
C GLU A 74 -14.36 19.38 25.63
N THR A 75 -15.60 18.93 25.89
CA THR A 75 -15.94 17.50 25.75
C THR A 75 -15.93 17.04 24.30
N PHE A 76 -16.32 17.91 23.36
CA PHE A 76 -16.27 17.63 21.92
C PHE A 76 -14.83 17.71 21.41
N TRP A 77 -14.07 18.71 21.86
CA TRP A 77 -12.63 18.81 21.59
C TRP A 77 -11.91 17.51 21.98
N GLY A 78 -12.18 16.99 23.18
CA GLY A 78 -11.58 15.74 23.66
C GLY A 78 -11.83 14.51 22.78
N GLN A 79 -12.84 14.53 21.90
CA GLN A 79 -13.11 13.45 20.95
C GLN A 79 -12.31 13.58 19.63
N VAL A 80 -11.96 14.80 19.23
CA VAL A 80 -11.33 15.11 17.94
C VAL A 80 -9.89 15.62 18.05
N GLN A 81 -9.35 15.73 19.26
CA GLN A 81 -8.00 16.24 19.49
C GLN A 81 -6.92 15.29 18.93
N PRO A 82 -5.77 15.83 18.47
CA PRO A 82 -4.59 15.05 18.17
C PRO A 82 -4.15 14.16 19.35
N GLY A 83 -3.67 12.96 19.05
CA GLY A 83 -3.26 11.93 20.02
C GLY A 83 -4.31 10.85 20.27
N ASN A 84 -5.60 11.10 19.97
CA ASN A 84 -6.65 10.09 20.10
C ASN A 84 -6.44 8.94 19.12
N GLY A 85 -6.57 7.70 19.61
CA GLY A 85 -6.57 6.50 18.78
C GLY A 85 -7.90 6.33 18.05
N ILE A 86 -7.84 5.94 16.78
CA ILE A 86 -9.00 5.80 15.90
C ILE A 86 -9.04 4.42 15.26
N VAL A 87 -10.22 3.83 15.20
CA VAL A 87 -10.56 2.74 14.27
C VAL A 87 -11.59 3.28 13.28
N LEU A 88 -11.25 3.25 12.00
CA LEU A 88 -12.14 3.70 10.91
C LEU A 88 -12.62 2.49 10.13
N SER A 89 -13.94 2.36 10.00
CA SER A 89 -14.60 1.36 9.15
C SER A 89 -15.43 2.03 8.07
N LEU A 90 -15.36 1.54 6.83
CA LEU A 90 -16.14 2.01 5.69
C LEU A 90 -16.92 0.86 5.06
N GLY A 91 -18.06 1.15 4.44
CA GLY A 91 -18.83 0.17 3.72
C GLY A 91 -20.24 0.63 3.42
N TYR A 92 -21.19 -0.30 3.52
CA TYR A 92 -22.58 -0.04 3.21
C TYR A 92 -23.49 -0.58 4.30
N GLN A 93 -24.60 0.12 4.49
CA GLN A 93 -25.73 -0.30 5.29
C GLN A 93 -26.74 -1.02 4.40
N GLY A 94 -27.15 -2.21 4.84
CA GLY A 94 -28.18 -3.04 4.22
C GLY A 94 -28.86 -3.90 5.28
N ASP A 95 -29.47 -5.03 4.88
CA ASP A 95 -30.09 -5.98 5.83
C ASP A 95 -29.11 -6.45 6.91
N ARG A 96 -27.82 -6.50 6.58
CA ARG A 96 -26.71 -6.65 7.51
C ARG A 96 -25.68 -5.57 7.21
N PRO A 97 -25.10 -4.90 8.23
CA PRO A 97 -23.99 -3.97 8.02
C PRO A 97 -22.81 -4.69 7.35
N ASP A 98 -22.35 -4.18 6.21
CA ASP A 98 -21.13 -4.68 5.54
C ASP A 98 -20.04 -3.61 5.64
N LEU A 99 -19.60 -3.38 6.87
CA LEU A 99 -18.50 -2.47 7.19
C LEU A 99 -17.18 -3.25 7.23
N ARG A 100 -16.13 -2.65 6.69
CA ARG A 100 -14.76 -3.15 6.74
C ARG A 100 -13.88 -2.15 7.46
N VAL A 101 -13.08 -2.64 8.41
CA VAL A 101 -12.08 -1.83 9.08
C VAL A 101 -11.02 -1.41 8.06
N MET A 102 -11.00 -0.12 7.74
CA MET A 102 -10.06 0.45 6.78
C MET A 102 -8.69 0.65 7.40
N THR A 103 -8.65 1.23 8.60
CA THR A 103 -7.41 1.53 9.31
C THR A 103 -7.59 1.62 10.82
N THR A 104 -6.48 1.40 11.53
CA THR A 104 -6.32 1.70 12.94
C THR A 104 -5.13 2.64 13.04
N GLY A 105 -5.33 3.78 13.68
CA GLY A 105 -4.35 4.85 13.71
C GLY A 105 -4.62 5.83 14.83
N TYR A 106 -4.14 7.06 14.66
CA TYR A 106 -4.36 8.13 15.62
C TYR A 106 -4.42 9.47 14.92
N LEU A 107 -5.10 10.42 15.55
CA LEU A 107 -5.18 11.79 15.07
C LEU A 107 -3.83 12.48 15.27
N THR A 108 -3.31 13.12 14.23
CA THR A 108 -1.99 13.77 14.23
C THR A 108 -2.10 15.28 14.09
N ALA A 109 -3.14 15.77 13.42
CA ALA A 109 -3.34 17.18 13.19
C ALA A 109 -4.83 17.53 13.15
N LEU A 110 -5.13 18.78 13.51
CA LEU A 110 -6.43 19.39 13.35
C LEU A 110 -6.22 20.76 12.71
N ASP A 111 -6.82 20.97 11.55
CA ASP A 111 -6.86 22.23 10.83
C ASP A 111 -8.24 22.88 11.02
N ILE A 112 -8.27 24.20 11.18
CA ILE A 112 -9.52 24.99 11.23
C ILE A 112 -9.61 25.90 10.02
N ASP A 113 -10.75 25.86 9.34
CA ASP A 113 -11.09 26.75 8.23
C ASP A 113 -12.14 27.76 8.71
N LEU A 114 -11.75 29.04 8.72
CA LEU A 114 -12.59 30.18 9.06
C LEU A 114 -12.82 31.01 7.79
N PRO A 115 -13.74 30.60 6.91
CA PRO A 115 -13.92 31.26 5.63
C PRO A 115 -14.57 32.64 5.79
N ASP A 116 -14.39 33.50 4.79
CA ASP A 116 -15.05 34.81 4.70
C ASP A 116 -16.58 34.71 4.52
N SER A 117 -17.05 33.52 4.12
CA SER A 117 -18.44 33.18 3.87
C SER A 117 -18.70 31.68 4.08
N GLY A 118 -19.89 31.33 4.55
CA GLY A 118 -20.28 29.93 4.82
C GLY A 118 -19.96 29.47 6.24
N SER A 119 -20.15 28.17 6.49
CA SER A 119 -19.94 27.55 7.79
C SER A 119 -18.47 27.28 8.07
N THR A 120 -18.05 27.50 9.31
CA THR A 120 -16.74 27.09 9.81
C THR A 120 -16.60 25.57 9.82
N ARG A 121 -15.42 25.08 9.42
CA ARG A 121 -15.14 23.65 9.35
C ARG A 121 -13.84 23.34 10.06
N ILE A 122 -13.76 22.14 10.61
CA ILE A 122 -12.48 21.57 11.05
C ILE A 122 -12.15 20.36 10.19
N THR A 123 -10.87 20.18 9.89
CA THR A 123 -10.35 18.99 9.23
C THR A 123 -9.41 18.30 10.19
N VAL A 124 -9.77 17.10 10.60
CA VAL A 124 -8.94 16.27 11.46
C VAL A 124 -8.24 15.24 10.59
N ARG A 125 -6.92 15.12 10.73
CA ARG A 125 -6.11 14.16 9.98
C ARG A 125 -5.44 13.19 10.93
N GLY A 126 -5.29 11.97 10.47
CA GLY A 126 -4.61 10.91 11.21
C GLY A 126 -3.77 10.02 10.32
N LEU A 127 -2.82 9.36 10.96
CA LEU A 127 -1.93 8.39 10.33
C LEU A 127 -2.21 7.00 10.90
N SER A 128 -2.02 5.98 10.07
CA SER A 128 -2.12 4.58 10.50
C SER A 128 -1.03 4.22 11.51
N VAL A 129 -1.16 3.03 12.10
CA VAL A 129 -0.14 2.43 12.98
C VAL A 129 1.27 2.42 12.37
N LEU A 130 1.39 2.45 11.03
CA LEU A 130 2.68 2.48 10.34
C LEU A 130 3.53 3.69 10.72
N ASP A 131 2.92 4.80 11.16
CA ASP A 131 3.65 5.98 11.63
C ASP A 131 4.40 5.69 12.95
N LYS A 132 3.80 4.94 13.88
CA LYS A 132 4.45 4.52 15.14
C LYS A 132 5.68 3.63 14.90
N LEU A 133 5.74 2.96 13.76
CA LEU A 133 6.91 2.17 13.38
C LEU A 133 8.12 3.06 13.03
N ARG A 134 7.95 4.38 13.05
CA ARG A 134 9.00 5.40 12.89
C ARG A 134 9.27 6.19 14.17
N ASP A 135 8.90 5.66 15.34
CA ASP A 135 9.14 6.36 16.62
C ASP A 135 10.61 6.30 17.06
N ARG A 136 11.28 5.16 16.86
CA ARG A 136 12.65 4.94 17.36
C ARG A 136 13.57 4.33 16.31
N GLN A 137 14.79 4.86 16.26
CA GLN A 137 15.89 4.30 15.46
C GLN A 137 16.63 3.22 16.25
N TYR A 138 17.08 2.20 15.53
CA TYR A 138 17.77 1.05 16.09
C TYR A 138 19.06 0.77 15.31
N THR A 139 20.06 0.26 16.03
CA THR A 139 21.26 -0.33 15.45
C THR A 139 21.32 -1.78 15.86
N TRP A 140 21.30 -2.69 14.88
CA TRP A 140 21.25 -4.12 15.12
C TRP A 140 21.90 -4.89 13.97
N SER A 141 22.36 -6.12 14.23
CA SER A 141 23.01 -6.96 13.23
C SER A 141 22.51 -8.40 13.30
N TRP A 142 22.41 -9.02 12.14
CA TRP A 142 22.10 -10.42 11.98
C TRP A 142 23.19 -11.15 11.16
N PRO A 143 23.38 -12.47 11.34
CA PRO A 143 22.82 -13.27 12.43
C PRO A 143 23.36 -12.85 13.80
N VAL A 144 22.62 -13.13 14.87
CA VAL A 144 23.05 -12.83 16.26
C VAL A 144 24.24 -13.72 16.66
N THR A 145 24.36 -14.90 16.07
CA THR A 145 25.50 -15.80 16.26
C THR A 145 26.67 -15.43 15.34
N ALA A 146 27.89 -15.59 15.83
CA ALA A 146 29.11 -15.33 15.05
C ALA A 146 29.32 -16.30 13.88
N THR A 147 28.68 -17.47 13.94
CA THR A 147 28.69 -18.49 12.89
C THR A 147 27.29 -18.67 12.34
N GLY A 148 27.11 -18.40 11.04
CA GLY A 148 25.83 -18.56 10.36
C GLY A 148 25.68 -17.64 9.16
N THR A 149 24.61 -17.86 8.43
CA THR A 149 24.10 -16.97 7.38
C THR A 149 22.63 -16.73 7.63
N ILE A 150 22.09 -15.60 7.19
CA ILE A 150 20.70 -15.25 7.37
C ILE A 150 20.09 -14.71 6.08
N ARG A 151 18.82 -15.03 5.84
CA ARG A 151 18.01 -14.54 4.73
C ARG A 151 17.26 -13.29 5.13
N ASP A 152 16.83 -12.50 4.16
CA ASP A 152 16.13 -11.23 4.47
C ASP A 152 14.73 -11.48 4.99
N SER A 153 14.06 -12.53 4.51
CA SER A 153 12.80 -12.99 5.08
C SER A 153 12.97 -13.45 6.54
N GLU A 154 14.09 -14.08 6.89
CA GLU A 154 14.36 -14.47 8.30
C GLU A 154 14.59 -13.23 9.17
N VAL A 155 15.30 -12.21 8.68
CA VAL A 155 15.44 -10.91 9.36
C VAL A 155 14.08 -10.24 9.53
N ALA A 156 13.24 -10.24 8.49
CA ALA A 156 11.92 -9.64 8.53
C ALA A 156 11.01 -10.32 9.56
N ALA A 157 11.00 -11.65 9.59
CA ALA A 157 10.29 -12.44 10.59
C ALA A 157 10.80 -12.17 12.01
N ASP A 158 12.12 -12.08 12.20
CA ASP A 158 12.74 -11.82 13.51
C ASP A 158 12.41 -10.42 14.07
N ILE A 159 12.36 -9.40 13.21
CA ILE A 159 11.92 -8.04 13.58
C ILE A 159 10.43 -8.03 14.01
N GLY A 160 9.62 -8.90 13.40
CA GLY A 160 8.21 -9.08 13.72
C GLY A 160 7.94 -9.97 14.94
N ASP A 161 8.95 -10.62 15.51
CA ASP A 161 8.77 -11.51 16.64
C ASP A 161 8.59 -10.74 17.96
N THR A 162 7.34 -10.70 18.43
CA THR A 162 6.94 -10.05 19.68
C THR A 162 7.39 -10.79 20.94
N HIS A 163 7.84 -12.05 20.83
CA HIS A 163 8.26 -12.88 21.97
C HIS A 163 9.75 -12.75 22.28
N SER A 164 10.51 -12.11 21.41
CA SER A 164 11.96 -11.97 21.55
C SER A 164 12.33 -10.77 22.41
N SER A 165 12.74 -11.02 23.66
CA SER A 165 13.01 -9.99 24.68
C SER A 165 14.46 -9.49 24.72
N ALA A 166 15.25 -9.67 23.66
CA ALA A 166 16.64 -9.24 23.66
C ALA A 166 16.74 -7.70 23.82
N ALA A 167 17.51 -7.24 24.80
CA ALA A 167 17.63 -5.82 25.10
C ALA A 167 18.15 -5.04 23.88
N GLY A 168 17.42 -4.01 23.47
CA GLY A 168 17.76 -3.19 22.30
C GLY A 168 17.40 -3.80 20.95
N LYS A 169 16.75 -4.98 20.92
CA LYS A 169 16.29 -5.59 19.68
C LYS A 169 15.26 -4.67 18.99
N PRO A 170 15.33 -4.53 17.66
CA PRO A 170 14.29 -3.87 16.87
C PRO A 170 12.96 -4.60 17.01
N GLY A 171 11.88 -3.85 17.14
CA GLY A 171 10.53 -4.40 17.18
C GLY A 171 9.55 -3.53 16.40
N LEU A 172 8.34 -4.06 16.19
CA LEU A 172 7.26 -3.40 15.48
C LEU A 172 6.05 -3.23 16.42
N PRO A 173 6.01 -2.18 17.24
CA PRO A 173 4.91 -1.98 18.18
C PRO A 173 3.57 -1.89 17.44
N GLY A 174 2.57 -2.66 17.88
CA GLY A 174 1.24 -2.70 17.27
C GLY A 174 1.11 -3.65 16.07
N ILE A 175 2.18 -4.32 15.64
CA ILE A 175 2.15 -5.39 14.63
C ILE A 175 2.30 -6.73 15.34
N SER A 176 1.40 -7.68 15.09
CA SER A 176 1.41 -9.00 15.75
C SER A 176 2.52 -9.91 15.21
N ARG A 177 2.79 -9.85 13.89
CA ARG A 177 3.94 -10.51 13.25
C ARG A 177 4.21 -9.97 11.85
N VAL A 178 5.37 -10.35 11.31
CA VAL A 178 5.69 -10.21 9.88
C VAL A 178 5.49 -11.55 9.18
N ARG A 179 4.50 -11.62 8.28
CA ARG A 179 4.20 -12.79 7.45
C ARG A 179 5.09 -12.80 6.21
N VAL A 180 5.94 -13.82 6.11
CA VAL A 180 6.87 -14.01 4.98
C VAL A 180 6.35 -15.07 4.00
N SER A 181 6.75 -14.99 2.73
CA SER A 181 6.43 -16.02 1.72
C SER A 181 7.37 -17.22 1.86
N ASP A 182 6.83 -18.44 1.94
CA ASP A 182 7.62 -19.67 1.99
C ASP A 182 8.48 -19.85 0.73
N LYS A 183 7.96 -19.42 -0.41
CA LYS A 183 8.68 -19.46 -1.68
C LYS A 183 9.85 -18.46 -1.69
N ALA A 184 9.62 -17.26 -1.17
CA ALA A 184 10.68 -16.25 -0.99
C ALA A 184 11.81 -16.78 -0.12
N LEU A 185 11.48 -17.42 1.01
CA LEU A 185 12.45 -18.06 1.90
C LEU A 185 13.33 -19.09 1.17
N GLN A 186 12.75 -19.89 0.27
CA GLN A 186 13.48 -20.90 -0.51
C GLN A 186 14.37 -20.29 -1.59
N ASP A 187 13.88 -19.27 -2.29
CA ASP A 187 14.56 -18.65 -3.43
C ASP A 187 15.67 -17.68 -3.02
N GLU A 188 15.61 -17.13 -1.80
CA GLU A 188 16.59 -16.16 -1.30
C GLU A 188 18.02 -16.72 -1.25
N GLU A 189 19.01 -15.85 -1.42
CA GLU A 189 20.40 -16.22 -1.15
C GLU A 189 20.78 -15.74 0.25
N PRO A 190 21.21 -16.65 1.14
CA PRO A 190 21.52 -16.29 2.51
C PRO A 190 22.77 -15.40 2.55
N GLN A 191 22.72 -14.37 3.39
CA GLN A 191 23.79 -13.39 3.56
C GLN A 191 24.62 -13.75 4.79
N PRO A 192 25.95 -13.55 4.75
CA PRO A 192 26.79 -13.70 5.94
C PRO A 192 26.39 -12.74 7.05
N HIS A 193 26.08 -11.49 6.69
CA HIS A 193 25.67 -10.46 7.64
C HIS A 193 24.68 -9.49 7.02
N VAL A 194 23.75 -9.02 7.85
CA VAL A 194 22.79 -7.97 7.56
C VAL A 194 22.82 -6.96 8.72
N PHE A 195 22.99 -5.68 8.41
CA PHE A 195 23.13 -4.62 9.41
C PHE A 195 22.03 -3.58 9.24
N MET A 196 21.36 -3.27 10.34
CA MET A 196 20.53 -2.08 10.47
C MET A 196 21.31 -1.05 11.26
N ASN A 197 21.56 0.11 10.69
CA ASN A 197 22.41 1.13 11.29
C ASN A 197 21.64 2.44 11.50
N ASN A 198 21.23 2.70 12.74
CA ASN A 198 20.45 3.87 13.13
C ASN A 198 19.23 4.12 12.22
N GLN A 199 18.44 3.07 12.00
CA GLN A 199 17.29 3.10 11.10
C GLN A 199 16.00 2.73 11.84
N TYR A 200 14.88 3.23 11.33
CA TYR A 200 13.56 2.78 11.75
C TYR A 200 13.28 1.37 11.18
N PRO A 201 12.73 0.43 11.97
CA PRO A 201 12.51 -0.94 11.52
C PRO A 201 11.68 -1.01 10.23
N ILE A 202 10.62 -0.21 10.09
CA ILE A 202 9.81 -0.18 8.86
C ILE A 202 10.58 0.30 7.63
N VAL A 203 11.44 1.31 7.78
CA VAL A 203 12.28 1.81 6.68
C VAL A 203 13.31 0.76 6.28
N PHE A 204 13.86 0.05 7.25
CA PHE A 204 14.79 -1.05 7.02
C PHE A 204 14.11 -2.22 6.29
N LEU A 205 12.91 -2.62 6.70
CA LEU A 205 12.12 -3.64 6.00
C LEU A 205 11.80 -3.21 4.56
N LEU A 206 11.43 -1.95 4.31
CA LEU A 206 11.23 -1.44 2.95
C LEU A 206 12.50 -1.51 2.11
N GLN A 207 13.68 -1.28 2.70
CA GLN A 207 14.96 -1.43 2.00
C GLN A 207 15.25 -2.90 1.65
N LEU A 208 15.00 -3.83 2.59
CA LEU A 208 15.13 -5.26 2.34
C LEU A 208 14.14 -5.74 1.28
N ALA A 209 12.90 -5.25 1.31
CA ALA A 209 11.88 -5.60 0.32
C ALA A 209 12.31 -5.14 -1.08
N ARG A 210 12.70 -3.86 -1.22
CA ARG A 210 13.22 -3.31 -2.50
C ARG A 210 14.47 -4.02 -2.99
N ARG A 211 15.35 -4.45 -2.09
CA ARG A 211 16.54 -5.23 -2.45
C ARG A 211 16.17 -6.55 -3.11
N ASN A 212 15.15 -7.24 -2.60
CA ASN A 212 14.69 -8.53 -3.11
C ASN A 212 13.60 -8.43 -4.18
N GLY A 213 13.12 -7.23 -4.53
CA GLY A 213 12.00 -7.04 -5.45
C GLY A 213 10.67 -7.52 -4.85
N TYR A 214 10.54 -7.40 -3.52
CA TYR A 214 9.33 -7.71 -2.76
C TYR A 214 8.57 -6.43 -2.42
N ASP A 215 7.32 -6.63 -1.99
CA ASP A 215 6.49 -5.58 -1.43
C ASP A 215 6.32 -5.79 0.08
N LEU A 216 6.07 -4.68 0.77
CA LEU A 216 5.77 -4.62 2.19
C LEU A 216 4.48 -3.83 2.38
N PHE A 217 3.45 -4.45 2.95
CA PHE A 217 2.18 -3.78 3.21
C PHE A 217 1.44 -4.41 4.39
N LEU A 218 0.50 -3.64 4.95
CA LEU A 218 -0.29 -4.06 6.11
C LEU A 218 -1.39 -5.03 5.68
N VAL A 219 -1.52 -6.13 6.42
CA VAL A 219 -2.57 -7.14 6.26
C VAL A 219 -3.28 -7.30 7.59
N ARG A 220 -4.59 -7.56 7.57
CA ARG A 220 -5.33 -7.94 8.76
C ARG A 220 -5.65 -9.42 8.75
N THR A 221 -5.51 -10.06 9.91
CA THR A 221 -6.01 -11.42 10.10
C THR A 221 -7.54 -11.42 10.17
N PRO A 222 -8.21 -12.57 9.95
CA PRO A 222 -9.64 -12.69 10.22
C PRO A 222 -10.03 -12.34 11.67
N ALA A 223 -9.10 -12.44 12.61
CA ALA A 223 -9.29 -12.06 14.01
C ALA A 223 -9.10 -10.53 14.25
N GLY A 224 -8.75 -9.75 13.21
CA GLY A 224 -8.60 -8.30 13.28
C GLY A 224 -7.18 -7.80 13.61
N GLU A 225 -6.26 -8.72 13.90
CA GLU A 225 -4.87 -8.38 14.21
C GLU A 225 -4.13 -7.81 13.00
N GLN A 226 -3.21 -6.88 13.24
CA GLN A 226 -2.40 -6.25 12.21
C GLN A 226 -1.09 -7.01 11.99
N GLU A 227 -0.88 -7.52 10.79
CA GLU A 227 0.35 -8.17 10.34
C GLU A 227 0.99 -7.34 9.22
N LEU A 228 2.31 -7.41 9.09
CA LEU A 228 2.99 -6.94 7.88
C LEU A 228 3.26 -8.12 6.97
N TYR A 229 2.92 -8.02 5.69
CA TYR A 229 3.37 -8.99 4.70
C TYR A 229 4.71 -8.55 4.11
N PHE A 230 5.67 -9.48 4.00
CA PHE A 230 6.96 -9.27 3.35
C PHE A 230 7.21 -10.37 2.32
N GLY A 231 7.14 -10.03 1.03
CA GLY A 231 7.33 -11.02 -0.04
C GLY A 231 6.90 -10.53 -1.43
N PRO A 232 7.00 -11.38 -2.47
CA PRO A 232 6.54 -11.05 -3.82
C PRO A 232 5.03 -10.77 -3.85
N SER A 233 4.62 -9.65 -4.44
CA SER A 233 3.20 -9.28 -4.59
C SER A 233 2.36 -10.28 -5.38
N ARG A 234 3.00 -11.11 -6.21
CA ARG A 234 2.36 -12.16 -7.00
C ARG A 234 1.88 -13.36 -6.16
N ASP A 235 2.41 -13.54 -4.95
CA ASP A 235 2.09 -14.69 -4.10
C ASP A 235 0.85 -14.46 -3.22
N ILE A 236 0.32 -13.23 -3.19
CA ILE A 236 -0.94 -12.95 -2.49
C ILE A 236 -2.11 -13.29 -3.41
N HIS A 237 -2.72 -14.45 -3.16
CA HIS A 237 -4.01 -14.83 -3.75
C HIS A 237 -5.15 -14.11 -3.02
N ASP A 238 -5.32 -12.82 -3.30
CA ASP A 238 -6.50 -12.09 -2.83
C ASP A 238 -7.46 -11.79 -4.01
N ARG A 239 -8.75 -11.70 -3.70
CA ARG A 239 -9.85 -11.64 -4.67
C ARG A 239 -9.59 -10.55 -5.74
N THR A 240 -9.59 -10.93 -7.01
CA THR A 240 -9.41 -10.01 -8.14
C THR A 240 -10.77 -9.47 -8.58
N TYR A 241 -11.00 -8.16 -8.41
CA TYR A 241 -12.18 -7.51 -8.99
C TYR A 241 -12.03 -7.38 -10.50
N VAL A 242 -13.09 -7.70 -11.22
CA VAL A 242 -13.20 -7.38 -12.66
C VAL A 242 -13.92 -6.03 -12.78
N LEU A 243 -13.18 -5.04 -13.28
CA LEU A 243 -13.62 -3.68 -13.49
C LEU A 243 -13.89 -3.47 -14.98
N GLU A 244 -15.16 -3.33 -15.34
CA GLU A 244 -15.62 -3.21 -16.73
C GLU A 244 -15.95 -1.75 -17.04
N TRP A 245 -15.35 -1.22 -18.11
CA TRP A 245 -15.68 0.10 -18.62
C TRP A 245 -17.16 0.21 -19.03
N GLY A 246 -17.81 1.28 -18.57
CA GLY A 246 -19.24 1.53 -18.78
C GLY A 246 -20.16 0.67 -17.91
N ARG A 247 -19.62 -0.05 -16.92
CA ARG A 247 -20.40 -0.82 -15.93
C ARG A 247 -19.96 -0.48 -14.51
N THR A 248 -18.84 -1.05 -14.06
CA THR A 248 -18.35 -0.89 -12.68
C THR A 248 -17.30 0.23 -12.58
N LEU A 249 -16.65 0.55 -13.71
CA LEU A 249 -15.67 1.62 -13.84
C LEU A 249 -16.34 2.91 -14.36
N THR A 250 -16.33 3.96 -13.54
CA THR A 250 -16.98 5.25 -13.82
C THR A 250 -16.06 6.20 -14.58
N SER A 251 -14.76 6.17 -14.30
CA SER A 251 -13.74 6.97 -14.99
C SER A 251 -12.46 6.17 -15.10
N LEU A 252 -11.72 6.37 -16.19
CA LEU A 252 -10.39 5.83 -16.39
C LEU A 252 -9.53 6.80 -17.16
N LYS A 253 -8.37 7.12 -16.59
CA LYS A 253 -7.28 7.82 -17.27
C LYS A 253 -6.13 6.84 -17.41
N ALA A 254 -5.70 6.58 -18.62
CA ALA A 254 -4.53 5.75 -18.90
C ALA A 254 -3.37 6.61 -19.40
N THR A 255 -2.17 6.38 -18.87
CA THR A 255 -0.93 7.00 -19.32
C THR A 255 -0.02 5.91 -19.88
N VAL A 256 0.36 6.05 -21.14
CA VAL A 256 1.33 5.16 -21.80
C VAL A 256 2.61 5.94 -22.04
N SER A 257 3.71 5.57 -21.36
CA SER A 257 4.96 6.32 -21.40
C SER A 257 6.17 5.46 -21.72
N THR A 258 6.85 5.79 -22.83
CA THR A 258 8.11 5.14 -23.23
C THR A 258 9.34 5.79 -22.58
N ALA A 259 9.18 6.92 -21.89
CA ALA A 259 10.31 7.73 -21.40
C ALA A 259 11.30 6.95 -20.49
N ARG A 260 10.78 5.99 -19.72
CA ARG A 260 11.56 5.14 -18.80
C ARG A 260 11.75 3.71 -19.31
N GLN A 261 11.31 3.39 -20.52
CA GLN A 261 11.43 2.04 -21.07
C GLN A 261 12.86 1.76 -21.51
N VAL A 262 13.34 0.53 -21.25
CA VAL A 262 14.69 0.11 -21.58
C VAL A 262 14.66 -1.23 -22.29
N LYS A 263 15.53 -1.41 -23.29
CA LYS A 263 15.72 -2.70 -23.95
C LYS A 263 16.61 -3.63 -23.12
N LYS A 264 17.50 -3.06 -22.31
CA LYS A 264 18.54 -3.78 -21.56
C LYS A 264 18.85 -3.09 -20.23
N VAL A 265 19.00 -3.90 -19.19
CA VAL A 265 19.54 -3.49 -17.89
C VAL A 265 20.83 -4.25 -17.62
N THR A 266 21.86 -3.54 -17.18
CA THR A 266 23.13 -4.11 -16.73
C THR A 266 23.36 -3.73 -15.26
N VAL A 267 23.54 -4.71 -14.40
CA VAL A 267 23.93 -4.51 -13.00
C VAL A 267 25.41 -4.82 -12.87
N LEU A 268 26.15 -3.87 -12.30
CA LEU A 268 27.58 -3.99 -12.04
C LEU A 268 27.84 -3.98 -10.54
N GLY A 269 28.74 -4.86 -10.11
CA GLY A 269 29.30 -4.89 -8.76
C GLY A 269 30.78 -5.22 -8.78
N TRP A 270 31.36 -5.33 -7.58
CA TRP A 270 32.78 -5.60 -7.40
C TRP A 270 32.97 -6.68 -6.34
N ASP A 271 33.59 -7.79 -6.72
CA ASP A 271 34.01 -8.84 -5.79
C ASP A 271 35.30 -8.38 -5.10
N ARG A 272 35.21 -8.03 -3.81
CA ARG A 272 36.34 -7.55 -3.01
C ARG A 272 37.39 -8.62 -2.72
N VAL A 273 37.00 -9.90 -2.74
CA VAL A 273 37.89 -11.03 -2.46
C VAL A 273 38.68 -11.36 -3.72
N ARG A 274 37.98 -11.54 -4.85
CA ARG A 274 38.60 -11.86 -6.13
C ARG A 274 39.19 -10.65 -6.86
N LYS A 275 38.84 -9.43 -6.42
CA LYS A 275 39.20 -8.15 -7.05
C LYS A 275 38.80 -8.09 -8.53
N SER A 276 37.59 -8.54 -8.83
CA SER A 276 37.05 -8.60 -10.19
C SER A 276 35.66 -8.00 -10.28
N VAL A 277 35.28 -7.55 -11.48
CA VAL A 277 33.93 -7.04 -11.76
C VAL A 277 32.93 -8.19 -11.70
N VAL A 278 31.81 -7.97 -11.04
CA VAL A 278 30.62 -8.82 -11.10
C VAL A 278 29.64 -8.15 -12.05
N ARG A 279 29.17 -8.87 -13.07
CA ARG A 279 28.26 -8.33 -14.08
C ARG A 279 27.05 -9.25 -14.25
N GLY A 280 25.87 -8.65 -14.29
CA GLY A 280 24.62 -9.33 -14.64
C GLY A 280 23.84 -8.49 -15.63
N GLU A 281 23.24 -9.14 -16.63
CA GLU A 281 22.46 -8.46 -17.67
C GLU A 281 21.10 -9.10 -17.84
N ALA A 282 20.11 -8.27 -18.16
CA ALA A 282 18.78 -8.67 -18.59
C ALA A 282 18.36 -7.87 -19.82
N THR A 283 17.67 -8.51 -20.75
CA THR A 283 17.20 -7.92 -22.01
C THR A 283 15.72 -8.20 -22.22
N ILE A 284 15.02 -7.30 -22.90
CA ILE A 284 13.60 -7.43 -23.17
C ILE A 284 13.28 -8.64 -24.08
N GLU A 285 14.23 -9.06 -24.92
CA GLU A 285 14.11 -10.23 -25.78
C GLU A 285 14.22 -11.54 -25.02
N LYS A 286 15.23 -11.67 -24.14
CA LYS A 286 15.52 -12.94 -23.45
C LYS A 286 14.75 -13.10 -22.17
N ASP A 287 14.55 -12.01 -21.42
CA ASP A 287 14.07 -12.06 -20.04
C ASP A 287 12.66 -11.47 -19.88
N GLY A 288 12.13 -10.82 -20.92
CA GLY A 288 10.82 -10.16 -20.92
C GLY A 288 9.65 -11.04 -21.36
N GLU A 289 9.78 -12.37 -21.39
CA GLU A 289 8.75 -13.28 -21.94
C GLU A 289 7.35 -13.07 -21.33
N PHE A 290 7.27 -12.80 -20.04
CA PHE A 290 6.02 -12.57 -19.31
C PHE A 290 5.45 -11.16 -19.49
N LEU A 291 6.17 -10.26 -20.17
CA LEU A 291 5.69 -8.90 -20.46
C LEU A 291 4.78 -8.90 -21.70
N PRO A 292 3.76 -8.01 -21.73
CA PRO A 292 2.91 -7.85 -22.90
C PRO A 292 3.74 -7.61 -24.18
N ALA A 293 3.30 -8.22 -25.29
CA ALA A 293 4.00 -8.10 -26.58
C ALA A 293 4.20 -6.63 -27.02
N THR A 294 3.21 -5.77 -26.74
CA THR A 294 3.28 -4.33 -26.99
C THR A 294 4.34 -3.64 -26.13
N THR A 295 4.44 -4.00 -24.84
CA THR A 295 5.49 -3.51 -23.94
C THR A 295 6.86 -3.86 -24.46
N ARG A 296 7.06 -5.12 -24.88
CA ARG A 296 8.32 -5.57 -25.47
C ARG A 296 8.64 -4.78 -26.74
N ALA A 297 7.68 -4.63 -27.65
CA ALA A 297 7.89 -3.90 -28.91
C ALA A 297 8.29 -2.43 -28.69
N LEU A 298 7.61 -1.74 -27.77
CA LEU A 298 7.91 -0.34 -27.45
C LEU A 298 9.26 -0.16 -26.75
N ALA A 299 9.60 -1.05 -25.82
CA ALA A 299 10.90 -1.04 -25.16
C ALA A 299 12.05 -1.30 -26.15
N ARG A 300 11.86 -2.21 -27.11
CA ARG A 300 12.81 -2.43 -28.22
C ARG A 300 13.00 -1.19 -29.08
N ALA A 301 11.88 -0.59 -29.50
CA ALA A 301 11.90 0.60 -30.35
C ALA A 301 12.58 1.79 -29.65
N ASN A 302 12.45 1.92 -28.32
CA ASN A 302 13.11 2.99 -27.57
C ASN A 302 14.64 2.80 -27.52
N GLY A 303 15.14 1.57 -27.59
CA GLY A 303 16.57 1.26 -27.71
C GLY A 303 17.45 1.56 -26.49
N ARG A 304 16.90 2.22 -25.46
CA ARG A 304 17.60 2.69 -24.25
C ARG A 304 18.18 1.54 -23.43
N GLU A 305 19.37 1.75 -22.88
CA GLU A 305 20.01 0.82 -21.93
C GLU A 305 20.20 1.50 -20.58
N GLU A 306 20.15 0.74 -19.50
CA GLU A 306 20.35 1.22 -18.13
C GLU A 306 21.46 0.45 -17.43
N VAL A 307 22.32 1.17 -16.71
CA VAL A 307 23.43 0.59 -15.95
C VAL A 307 23.25 0.96 -14.47
N VAL A 308 23.16 -0.06 -13.63
CA VAL A 308 22.94 0.06 -12.18
C VAL A 308 24.24 -0.33 -11.45
N THR A 309 24.81 0.62 -10.71
CA THR A 309 26.09 0.44 -10.00
C THR A 309 25.98 0.58 -8.47
N ASN A 310 24.83 1.04 -7.97
CA ASN A 310 24.59 1.32 -6.55
C ASN A 310 24.07 0.12 -5.76
N ARG A 311 23.98 -1.08 -6.37
CA ARG A 311 23.57 -2.31 -5.69
C ARG A 311 24.79 -3.14 -5.29
N VAL A 312 24.81 -3.59 -4.03
CA VAL A 312 25.86 -4.49 -3.55
C VAL A 312 25.55 -5.90 -4.04
N VAL A 313 26.25 -6.33 -5.10
CA VAL A 313 26.15 -7.68 -5.66
C VAL A 313 27.49 -8.40 -5.56
N ARG A 314 27.46 -9.66 -5.11
CA ARG A 314 28.66 -10.48 -4.88
C ARG A 314 28.83 -11.60 -5.91
N THR A 315 27.76 -11.99 -6.60
CA THR A 315 27.77 -13.08 -7.59
C THR A 315 27.11 -12.62 -8.89
N GLU A 316 27.51 -13.21 -10.01
CA GLU A 316 26.88 -12.93 -11.31
C GLU A 316 25.41 -13.32 -11.34
N LYS A 317 25.06 -14.42 -10.65
CA LYS A 317 23.68 -14.86 -10.48
C LYS A 317 22.85 -13.79 -9.78
N GLN A 318 23.34 -13.23 -8.67
CA GLN A 318 22.67 -12.15 -7.96
C GLN A 318 22.54 -10.89 -8.84
N ALA A 319 23.60 -10.50 -9.53
CA ALA A 319 23.57 -9.37 -10.45
C ALA A 319 22.54 -9.56 -11.58
N ARG A 320 22.44 -10.77 -12.14
CA ARG A 320 21.46 -11.13 -13.17
C ARG A 320 20.03 -11.09 -12.64
N THR A 321 19.78 -11.64 -11.45
CA THR A 321 18.46 -11.58 -10.80
C THR A 321 18.00 -10.12 -10.61
N HIS A 322 18.88 -9.25 -10.12
CA HIS A 322 18.55 -7.82 -9.97
C HIS A 322 18.35 -7.11 -11.32
N ALA A 323 19.11 -7.49 -12.36
CA ALA A 323 18.92 -6.93 -13.70
C ALA A 323 17.52 -7.29 -14.25
N ILE A 324 17.09 -8.54 -14.04
CA ILE A 324 15.75 -9.01 -14.43
C ILE A 324 14.68 -8.23 -13.66
N GLN A 325 14.79 -8.14 -12.34
CA GLN A 325 13.83 -7.40 -11.51
C GLN A 325 13.68 -5.94 -11.96
N GLN A 326 14.80 -5.25 -12.15
CA GLN A 326 14.81 -3.87 -12.61
C GLN A 326 14.19 -3.70 -14.01
N LEU A 327 14.42 -4.67 -14.91
CA LEU A 327 13.78 -4.69 -16.23
C LEU A 327 12.25 -4.79 -16.11
N TYR A 328 11.74 -5.67 -15.25
CA TYR A 328 10.29 -5.81 -15.00
C TYR A 328 9.70 -4.56 -14.34
N ASP A 329 10.40 -3.95 -13.37
CA ASP A 329 9.94 -2.73 -12.70
C ASP A 329 9.80 -1.55 -13.67
N LEU A 330 10.77 -1.38 -14.59
CA LEU A 330 10.72 -0.37 -15.63
C LEU A 330 9.63 -0.66 -16.65
N ALA A 331 9.48 -1.92 -17.05
CA ALA A 331 8.44 -2.35 -17.99
C ALA A 331 7.02 -2.17 -17.43
N ALA A 332 6.80 -2.44 -16.14
CA ALA A 332 5.51 -2.25 -15.47
C ALA A 332 5.05 -0.78 -15.48
N ARG A 333 5.99 0.17 -15.52
CA ARG A 333 5.72 1.62 -15.62
C ARG A 333 5.40 2.10 -17.04
N LEU A 334 5.27 1.21 -18.01
CA LEU A 334 4.83 1.59 -19.36
C LEU A 334 3.39 2.07 -19.35
N VAL A 335 2.52 1.33 -18.67
CA VAL A 335 1.08 1.59 -18.63
C VAL A 335 0.65 1.77 -17.18
N GLU A 336 0.32 3.01 -16.84
CA GLU A 336 -0.25 3.38 -15.55
C GLU A 336 -1.68 3.88 -15.77
N VAL A 337 -2.58 3.54 -14.86
CA VAL A 337 -3.97 3.94 -14.93
C VAL A 337 -4.41 4.57 -13.61
N GLU A 338 -5.32 5.53 -13.71
CA GLU A 338 -6.06 6.10 -12.60
C GLU A 338 -7.55 5.88 -12.90
N GLY A 339 -8.23 5.14 -12.04
CA GLY A 339 -9.63 4.76 -12.22
C GLY A 339 -10.50 5.17 -11.05
N VAL A 340 -11.79 5.38 -11.31
CA VAL A 340 -12.80 5.64 -10.29
C VAL A 340 -13.89 4.59 -10.41
N VAL A 341 -14.25 3.98 -9.28
CA VAL A 341 -15.33 3.00 -9.14
C VAL A 341 -16.28 3.44 -8.02
N VAL A 342 -17.43 2.77 -7.93
CA VAL A 342 -18.27 2.80 -6.72
C VAL A 342 -17.43 2.41 -5.50
N GLY A 343 -17.75 2.89 -4.30
CA GLY A 343 -16.97 2.61 -3.10
C GLY A 343 -16.80 1.10 -2.86
N LEU A 344 -15.57 0.59 -2.94
CA LEU A 344 -15.25 -0.82 -2.71
C LEU A 344 -14.23 -0.91 -1.58
N PRO A 345 -14.63 -1.11 -0.31
CA PRO A 345 -13.69 -1.13 0.83
C PRO A 345 -12.52 -2.11 0.67
N GLU A 346 -12.76 -3.21 -0.04
CA GLU A 346 -11.77 -4.25 -0.33
C GLU A 346 -10.81 -3.90 -1.47
N LEU A 347 -11.06 -2.83 -2.24
CA LEU A 347 -10.11 -2.34 -3.23
C LEU A 347 -9.06 -1.48 -2.52
N ARG A 348 -7.86 -2.03 -2.37
CA ARG A 348 -6.76 -1.51 -1.54
C ARG A 348 -5.43 -1.59 -2.28
N ALA A 349 -4.45 -0.78 -1.86
CA ALA A 349 -3.08 -0.88 -2.36
C ALA A 349 -2.52 -2.29 -2.12
N GLY A 350 -1.68 -2.77 -3.04
CA GLY A 350 -1.12 -4.12 -2.98
C GLY A 350 -2.02 -5.22 -3.56
N ARG A 351 -3.24 -4.90 -4.00
CA ARG A 351 -4.17 -5.86 -4.63
C ARG A 351 -4.09 -5.83 -6.15
N LYS A 352 -4.64 -6.87 -6.79
CA LYS A 352 -4.79 -6.95 -8.24
C LYS A 352 -6.24 -6.72 -8.67
N VAL A 353 -6.40 -6.03 -9.79
CA VAL A 353 -7.69 -5.84 -10.47
C VAL A 353 -7.53 -6.17 -11.94
N ARG A 354 -8.58 -6.72 -12.55
CA ARG A 354 -8.65 -6.93 -13.99
C ARG A 354 -9.48 -5.82 -14.60
N ILE A 355 -8.93 -5.11 -15.57
CA ILE A 355 -9.65 -4.05 -16.29
C ILE A 355 -10.05 -4.54 -17.67
N GLU A 356 -11.33 -4.49 -17.98
CA GLU A 356 -11.93 -4.98 -19.23
C GLU A 356 -12.73 -3.90 -19.96
N ARG A 357 -13.02 -4.16 -21.24
CA ARG A 357 -13.80 -3.27 -22.14
C ARG A 357 -13.16 -1.89 -22.41
N VAL A 358 -11.85 -1.76 -22.20
CA VAL A 358 -11.05 -0.54 -22.43
C VAL A 358 -10.19 -0.59 -23.69
N GLY A 359 -10.33 -1.65 -24.49
CA GLY A 359 -9.60 -1.85 -25.73
C GLY A 359 -8.34 -2.73 -25.59
N PRO A 360 -7.80 -3.22 -26.72
CA PRO A 360 -6.80 -4.28 -26.75
C PRO A 360 -5.41 -3.87 -26.25
N HIS A 361 -5.16 -2.61 -25.94
CA HIS A 361 -3.87 -2.18 -25.40
C HIS A 361 -3.92 -1.90 -23.89
N LEU A 362 -5.13 -1.80 -23.33
CA LEU A 362 -5.37 -1.47 -21.93
C LEU A 362 -6.11 -2.59 -21.17
N THR A 363 -6.64 -3.60 -21.85
CA THR A 363 -7.24 -4.75 -21.17
C THR A 363 -6.17 -5.70 -20.64
N GLY A 364 -6.23 -5.99 -19.33
CA GLY A 364 -5.29 -6.86 -18.64
C GLY A 364 -5.41 -6.79 -17.12
N ASP A 365 -4.42 -7.39 -16.45
CA ASP A 365 -4.30 -7.42 -14.99
C ASP A 365 -3.39 -6.27 -14.52
N TYR A 366 -3.94 -5.51 -13.58
CA TYR A 366 -3.33 -4.33 -13.00
C TYR A 366 -3.06 -4.53 -11.52
N PHE A 367 -1.89 -4.09 -11.08
CA PHE A 367 -1.52 -4.04 -9.69
C PHE A 367 -1.79 -2.65 -9.12
N VAL A 368 -2.62 -2.59 -8.09
CA VAL A 368 -3.07 -1.35 -7.45
C VAL A 368 -1.96 -0.82 -6.55
N THR A 369 -1.47 0.38 -6.86
CA THR A 369 -0.37 1.03 -6.14
C THR A 369 -0.87 1.96 -5.05
N SER A 370 -2.06 2.55 -5.21
CA SER A 370 -2.68 3.40 -4.21
C SER A 370 -4.19 3.42 -4.36
N THR A 371 -4.91 3.62 -3.27
CA THR A 371 -6.35 3.87 -3.28
C THR A 371 -6.73 5.05 -2.40
N ARG A 372 -7.81 5.72 -2.78
CA ARG A 372 -8.42 6.83 -2.05
C ARG A 372 -9.92 6.58 -1.98
N HIS A 373 -10.41 6.40 -0.77
CA HIS A 373 -11.81 6.16 -0.43
C HIS A 373 -12.39 7.44 0.14
N VAL A 374 -13.49 7.92 -0.42
CA VAL A 374 -14.18 9.12 0.05
C VAL A 374 -15.65 8.83 0.23
N VAL A 375 -16.16 9.09 1.44
CA VAL A 375 -17.60 9.09 1.75
C VAL A 375 -18.02 10.51 2.08
N ASN A 376 -18.92 11.07 1.28
CA ASN A 376 -19.49 12.40 1.48
C ASN A 376 -20.93 12.46 0.94
N ASP A 377 -21.46 13.68 0.77
CA ASP A 377 -22.80 13.96 0.24
C ASP A 377 -23.05 13.39 -1.16
N THR A 378 -22.00 13.17 -1.96
CA THR A 378 -22.09 12.55 -3.29
C THR A 378 -22.10 11.02 -3.27
N GLY A 379 -22.00 10.41 -2.09
CA GLY A 379 -21.95 8.97 -1.85
C GLY A 379 -20.56 8.46 -1.51
N TYR A 380 -20.30 7.17 -1.82
CA TYR A 380 -19.00 6.53 -1.60
C TYR A 380 -18.31 6.20 -2.92
N ARG A 381 -17.09 6.72 -3.09
CA ARG A 381 -16.23 6.49 -4.25
C ARG A 381 -14.88 5.95 -3.83
N THR A 382 -14.33 5.07 -4.66
CA THR A 382 -12.94 4.63 -4.57
C THR A 382 -12.21 5.04 -5.83
N THR A 383 -11.21 5.90 -5.68
CA THR A 383 -10.22 6.21 -6.72
C THR A 383 -9.02 5.32 -6.51
N PHE A 384 -8.46 4.75 -7.57
CA PHE A 384 -7.27 3.91 -7.48
C PHE A 384 -6.27 4.28 -8.57
N LYS A 385 -4.98 4.10 -8.26
CA LYS A 385 -3.91 4.09 -9.25
C LYS A 385 -3.36 2.67 -9.37
N ALA A 386 -3.08 2.25 -10.59
CA ALA A 386 -2.56 0.91 -10.84
C ALA A 386 -1.60 0.88 -12.03
N ARG A 387 -0.74 -0.14 -12.05
CA ARG A 387 0.21 -0.40 -13.15
C ARG A 387 -0.07 -1.75 -13.78
N LEU A 388 0.14 -1.87 -15.08
CA LEU A 388 -0.09 -3.13 -15.80
C LEU A 388 1.00 -4.16 -15.42
N GLU A 389 0.61 -5.33 -14.90
CA GLU A 389 1.56 -6.41 -14.58
C GLU A 389 1.57 -7.51 -15.64
N GLY A 390 0.49 -7.70 -16.37
CA GLY A 390 0.44 -8.69 -17.43
C GLY A 390 -0.94 -8.85 -18.05
N ARG A 391 -0.98 -9.55 -19.18
CA ARG A 391 -2.20 -10.15 -19.71
C ARG A 391 -2.17 -11.62 -19.31
N GLN A 392 -3.04 -12.05 -18.41
CA GLN A 392 -3.52 -13.41 -18.54
C GLN A 392 -4.42 -13.44 -19.78
N GLU A 393 -4.15 -14.35 -20.71
CA GLU A 393 -5.05 -14.59 -21.82
C GLU A 393 -6.42 -14.93 -21.23
N ALA A 394 -7.46 -14.25 -21.74
CA ALA A 394 -8.83 -14.57 -21.39
C ALA A 394 -9.02 -16.07 -21.66
N HIS A 395 -9.41 -16.83 -20.62
CA HIS A 395 -9.96 -18.15 -20.84
C HIS A 395 -11.07 -18.01 -21.88
N ARG A 396 -10.82 -18.54 -23.08
CA ARG A 396 -11.80 -18.67 -24.14
C ARG A 396 -12.91 -19.62 -23.72
#